data_AF-A0A7L5E1G9-F1
#
_entry.id   AF-A0A7L5E1G9-F1
#
_cell.length_a   1.000
_cell.length_b   1.000
_cell.length_c   1.000
_cell.angle_alpha   90.00
_cell.angle_beta   90.00
_cell.angle_gamma   90.00
#
_symmetry.space_group_name_H-M   'P 1'
#
loop_
_entity.id
_entity.type
_entity.pdbx_description
1 polymer ?
#
loop_
_entity_poly.entity_id
_entity_poly.type
_entity_poly.pdbx_seq_one_letter_code
_entity_poly.pdbx_strand_id
1 'polypeptide(L)'
;MKIQYFYIGLLLCLTGSVIASCQPQKKKNAQQISQAAAVKPAASNPEDQVVDLVMNLEEVKRKSAEVEKESKGKRHLSGYVETAPTIKDPNYWVKIAEDNGGSYVAYYTFAVDSKTHSIRYYDVVQDSLVSLSQWRQSTPADER
;
A
#
# COMPACT_ATOMS: atom_id res chain seq x y z
N MET A 1 13.58 -1.21 -54.65
CA MET A 1 14.78 -0.35 -54.60
C MET A 1 15.66 -0.86 -53.47
N LYS A 2 16.79 -1.50 -53.81
CA LYS A 2 17.81 -2.03 -52.88
C LYS A 2 18.87 -0.95 -52.67
N ILE A 3 19.59 -0.96 -51.53
CA ILE A 3 20.92 -0.36 -51.20
C ILE A 3 20.96 -0.24 -49.66
N GLN A 4 21.96 -0.62 -48.87
CA GLN A 4 23.21 -1.38 -49.03
C GLN A 4 23.70 -1.71 -47.60
N TYR A 5 24.32 -2.87 -47.41
CA TYR A 5 25.02 -3.24 -46.18
C TYR A 5 26.34 -2.49 -46.06
N PHE A 6 26.75 -2.17 -44.82
CA PHE A 6 28.15 -1.88 -44.49
C PHE A 6 28.60 -2.82 -43.36
N TYR A 7 29.47 -3.76 -43.72
CA TYR A 7 30.34 -4.52 -42.81
C TYR A 7 31.67 -3.78 -42.65
N ILE A 8 32.48 -4.21 -41.69
CA ILE A 8 33.90 -3.92 -41.36
C ILE A 8 33.97 -3.36 -39.91
N GLY A 9 34.68 -3.94 -38.95
CA GLY A 9 35.65 -5.03 -39.01
C GLY A 9 35.98 -5.54 -37.61
N LEU A 10 36.36 -6.81 -37.62
CA LEU A 10 36.92 -7.64 -36.58
C LEU A 10 38.11 -6.96 -35.85
N LEU A 11 38.13 -6.99 -34.51
CA LEU A 11 39.40 -7.07 -33.78
C LEU A 11 39.26 -8.03 -32.59
N LEU A 12 39.86 -9.20 -32.77
CA LEU A 12 40.15 -10.19 -31.73
C LEU A 12 41.29 -9.66 -30.85
N CYS A 13 41.03 -9.47 -29.56
CA CYS A 13 42.09 -9.45 -28.54
C CYS A 13 41.95 -10.70 -27.66
N LEU A 14 42.68 -11.74 -28.06
CA LEU A 14 43.09 -12.83 -27.18
C LEU A 14 44.21 -12.32 -26.26
N THR A 15 43.92 -12.16 -24.97
CA THR A 15 44.95 -12.21 -23.92
C THR A 15 44.37 -12.92 -22.70
N GLY A 16 44.85 -14.13 -22.44
CA GLY A 16 44.54 -14.88 -21.24
C GLY A 16 45.10 -14.19 -19.99
N SER A 17 44.42 -14.38 -18.87
CA SER A 17 44.96 -14.17 -17.53
C SER A 17 44.19 -15.06 -16.55
N VAL A 18 44.90 -16.12 -16.13
CA VAL A 18 44.83 -16.82 -14.84
C VAL A 18 43.45 -16.98 -14.18
N ILE A 19 42.88 -18.18 -14.31
CA ILE A 19 41.96 -18.72 -13.30
C ILE A 19 42.72 -18.88 -11.98
N ALA A 20 42.60 -17.88 -11.10
CA ALA A 20 42.91 -18.05 -9.70
C ALA A 20 41.96 -19.11 -9.13
N SER A 21 42.51 -20.28 -8.84
CA SER A 21 41.86 -21.38 -8.13
C SER A 21 41.49 -20.92 -6.72
N CYS A 22 40.27 -20.41 -6.53
CA CYS A 22 39.69 -20.27 -5.20
C CYS A 22 39.28 -21.65 -4.71
N GLN A 23 40.09 -22.21 -3.81
CA GLN A 23 39.74 -23.39 -3.04
C GLN A 23 38.45 -23.12 -2.23
N PRO A 24 37.45 -24.03 -2.24
CA PRO A 24 36.33 -23.93 -1.33
C PRO A 24 36.81 -24.22 0.10
N GLN A 25 36.85 -23.18 0.94
CA GLN A 25 37.09 -23.33 2.37
C GLN A 25 35.88 -24.04 3.00
N LYS A 26 36.05 -25.32 3.33
CA LYS A 26 35.22 -26.02 4.32
C LYS A 26 35.32 -25.29 5.66
N LYS A 27 34.32 -24.49 6.02
CA LYS A 27 34.05 -24.14 7.42
C LYS A 27 33.03 -25.13 7.98
N LYS A 28 33.49 -25.98 8.88
CA LYS A 28 32.64 -26.81 9.74
C LYS A 28 32.15 -25.99 10.93
N ASN A 29 30.85 -26.12 11.18
CA ASN A 29 30.10 -25.94 12.43
C ASN A 29 30.14 -24.58 13.14
N ALA A 30 28.98 -23.93 13.15
CA ALA A 30 28.17 -23.87 14.35
C ALA A 30 26.69 -23.76 13.96
N GLN A 31 25.87 -24.73 14.41
CA GLN A 31 24.43 -24.55 14.52
C GLN A 31 24.19 -23.32 15.40
N GLN A 32 23.75 -22.21 14.81
CA GLN A 32 22.89 -21.28 15.52
C GLN A 32 21.48 -21.58 15.08
N ILE A 33 20.78 -22.23 16.00
CA ILE A 33 19.37 -22.58 15.96
C ILE A 33 18.60 -21.35 15.46
N SER A 34 18.03 -21.45 14.27
CA SER A 34 16.94 -20.59 13.81
C SER A 34 15.74 -20.90 14.71
N GLN A 35 15.73 -20.33 15.91
CA GLN A 35 14.49 -20.07 16.61
C GLN A 35 13.78 -19.03 15.75
N ALA A 36 12.81 -19.49 14.95
CA ALA A 36 11.68 -18.67 14.58
C ALA A 36 10.99 -18.28 15.89
N ALA A 37 11.53 -17.24 16.54
CA ALA A 37 10.79 -16.53 17.55
C ALA A 37 9.56 -16.01 16.80
N ALA A 38 8.39 -16.54 17.16
CA ALA A 38 7.14 -15.92 16.83
C ALA A 38 7.28 -14.45 17.26
N VAL A 39 7.43 -13.58 16.27
CA VAL A 39 7.37 -12.14 16.49
C VAL A 39 5.96 -11.93 17.00
N LYS A 40 5.84 -11.82 18.33
CA LYS A 40 4.65 -11.29 18.96
C LYS A 40 4.34 -10.01 18.19
N PRO A 41 3.15 -9.85 17.58
CA PRO A 41 2.84 -8.62 16.87
C PRO A 41 3.19 -7.48 17.80
N ALA A 42 4.04 -6.56 17.34
CA ALA A 42 4.22 -5.30 18.04
C ALA A 42 2.82 -4.77 18.33
N ALA A 43 2.56 -4.28 19.55
CA ALA A 43 1.28 -3.67 19.85
C ALA A 43 1.04 -2.62 18.76
N SER A 44 0.05 -2.86 17.89
CA SER A 44 -0.19 -1.99 16.74
C SER A 44 -0.55 -0.60 17.27
N ASN A 45 0.02 0.44 16.66
CA ASN A 45 -0.32 1.82 16.99
C ASN A 45 -1.86 1.98 16.82
N PRO A 46 -2.58 2.66 17.74
CA PRO A 46 -3.99 2.97 17.56
C PRO A 46 -4.34 3.53 16.17
N GLU A 47 -3.45 4.33 15.56
CA GLU A 47 -3.64 4.83 14.19
C GLU A 47 -3.65 3.71 13.15
N ASP A 48 -2.74 2.74 13.25
CA ASP A 48 -2.72 1.56 12.36
C ASP A 48 -4.02 0.75 12.52
N GLN A 49 -4.51 0.60 13.77
CA GLN A 49 -5.75 -0.13 14.04
C GLN A 49 -6.97 0.52 13.40
N VAL A 50 -7.08 1.85 13.44
CA VAL A 50 -8.22 2.56 12.80
C VAL A 50 -8.10 2.58 11.29
N VAL A 51 -6.87 2.67 10.75
CA VAL A 51 -6.64 2.53 9.30
C VAL A 51 -7.04 1.14 8.84
N ASP A 52 -6.58 0.09 9.52
CA ASP A 52 -6.94 -1.30 9.21
C ASP A 52 -8.45 -1.53 9.28
N LEU A 53 -9.11 -0.95 10.28
CA LEU A 53 -10.57 -1.04 10.43
C LEU A 53 -11.28 -0.44 9.20
N VAL A 54 -10.86 0.73 8.74
CA VAL A 54 -11.44 1.40 7.57
C VAL A 54 -11.08 0.68 6.27
N MET A 55 -9.84 0.24 6.11
CA MET A 55 -9.39 -0.54 4.95
C MET A 55 -10.15 -1.87 4.79
N ASN A 56 -10.67 -2.41 5.89
CA ASN A 56 -11.47 -3.63 5.89
C ASN A 56 -12.95 -3.44 5.52
N LEU A 57 -13.41 -2.20 5.30
CA LEU A 57 -14.74 -1.94 4.78
C LEU A 57 -14.90 -2.46 3.35
N GLU A 58 -16.06 -3.05 3.04
CA GLU A 58 -16.32 -3.63 1.72
C GLU A 58 -16.30 -2.58 0.61
N GLU A 59 -16.73 -1.35 0.91
CA GLU A 59 -16.66 -0.20 -0.01
C GLU A 59 -15.21 0.11 -0.39
N VAL A 60 -14.31 0.14 0.62
CA VAL A 60 -12.89 0.44 0.44
C VAL A 60 -12.19 -0.68 -0.33
N LYS A 61 -12.48 -1.95 0.00
CA LYS A 61 -11.93 -3.09 -0.75
C LYS A 61 -12.36 -3.10 -2.21
N ARG A 62 -13.65 -2.84 -2.48
CA ARG A 62 -14.15 -2.79 -3.85
C ARG A 62 -13.49 -1.67 -4.64
N LYS A 63 -13.43 -0.45 -4.08
CA LYS A 63 -12.79 0.67 -4.78
C LYS A 63 -11.29 0.44 -4.97
N SER A 64 -10.62 -0.20 -4.01
CA SER A 64 -9.21 -0.61 -4.15
C SER A 64 -9.03 -1.56 -5.33
N ALA A 65 -9.89 -2.58 -5.45
CA ALA A 65 -9.86 -3.54 -6.55
C ALA A 65 -10.19 -2.90 -7.92
N GLU A 66 -11.11 -1.92 -7.94
CA GLU A 66 -11.44 -1.13 -9.13
C GLU A 66 -10.23 -0.31 -9.59
N VAL A 67 -9.63 0.48 -8.71
CA VAL A 67 -8.44 1.30 -9.01
C VAL A 67 -7.27 0.41 -9.48
N GLU A 68 -7.05 -0.73 -8.82
CA GLU A 68 -6.00 -1.67 -9.22
C GLU A 68 -6.28 -2.24 -10.62
N LYS A 69 -7.51 -2.67 -10.89
CA LYS A 69 -7.91 -3.21 -12.20
C LYS A 69 -7.76 -2.17 -13.30
N GLU A 70 -8.29 -0.97 -13.10
CA GLU A 70 -8.29 0.09 -14.11
C GLU A 70 -6.89 0.63 -14.40
N SER A 71 -6.04 0.69 -13.37
CA SER A 71 -4.64 1.08 -13.51
C SER A 71 -3.73 -0.05 -14.02
N LYS A 72 -4.24 -1.26 -14.21
CA LYS A 72 -3.46 -2.47 -14.54
C LYS A 72 -2.37 -2.76 -13.49
N GLY A 73 -2.72 -2.63 -12.22
CA GLY A 73 -1.84 -2.88 -11.07
C GLY A 73 -0.80 -1.79 -10.82
N LYS A 74 -0.95 -0.60 -11.43
CA LYS A 74 0.03 0.49 -11.27
C LYS A 74 -0.31 1.42 -10.11
N ARG A 75 -1.56 1.40 -9.66
CA ARG A 75 -2.06 2.28 -8.61
C ARG A 75 -2.84 1.47 -7.59
N HIS A 76 -2.74 1.91 -6.35
CA HIS A 76 -3.38 1.29 -5.19
C HIS A 76 -3.92 2.38 -4.28
N LEU A 77 -4.95 2.04 -3.51
CA LEU A 77 -5.41 2.88 -2.43
C LEU A 77 -4.62 2.58 -1.15
N SER A 78 -4.37 3.62 -0.38
CA SER A 78 -3.77 3.55 0.95
C SER A 78 -4.61 4.34 1.94
N GLY A 79 -4.65 3.88 3.19
CA GLY A 79 -5.29 4.57 4.29
C GLY A 79 -4.27 5.31 5.14
N TYR A 80 -4.60 6.52 5.60
CA TYR A 80 -3.79 7.23 6.59
C TYR A 80 -4.66 8.09 7.51
N VAL A 81 -4.18 8.33 8.73
CA VAL A 81 -4.79 9.28 9.66
C VAL A 81 -4.35 10.69 9.26
N GLU A 82 -5.28 11.51 8.81
CA GLU A 82 -5.05 12.94 8.56
C GLU A 82 -5.01 13.75 9.86
N THR A 83 -5.87 13.41 10.82
CA THR A 83 -5.93 14.10 12.11
C THR A 83 -6.26 13.11 13.22
N ALA A 84 -5.43 13.12 14.26
CA ALA A 84 -5.64 12.34 15.47
C ALA A 84 -6.69 13.02 16.40
N PRO A 85 -7.35 12.24 17.28
CA PRO A 85 -8.32 12.75 18.24
C PRO A 85 -7.76 13.85 19.12
N THR A 86 -8.61 14.82 19.43
CA THR A 86 -8.37 15.89 20.38
C THR A 86 -9.48 15.94 21.43
N ILE A 87 -9.35 16.85 22.40
CA ILE A 87 -10.41 17.10 23.40
C ILE A 87 -11.69 17.64 22.73
N LYS A 88 -11.55 18.39 21.62
CA LYS A 88 -12.69 19.01 20.93
C LYS A 88 -13.31 18.10 19.89
N ASP A 89 -12.50 17.22 19.30
CA ASP A 89 -12.91 16.27 18.28
C ASP A 89 -12.37 14.89 18.63
N PRO A 90 -13.22 13.97 19.14
CA PRO A 90 -12.77 12.67 19.62
C PRO A 90 -12.50 11.66 18.49
N ASN A 91 -12.54 12.07 17.21
CA ASN A 91 -12.39 11.16 16.08
C ASN A 91 -10.96 11.13 15.54
N TYR A 92 -10.53 9.94 15.09
CA TYR A 92 -9.49 9.83 14.07
C TYR A 92 -10.14 10.16 12.72
N TRP A 93 -9.55 11.08 11.98
CA TRP A 93 -9.93 11.36 10.60
C TRP A 93 -9.05 10.55 9.66
N VAL A 94 -9.64 9.54 9.01
CA VAL A 94 -8.94 8.58 8.16
C VAL A 94 -9.28 8.89 6.70
N LYS A 95 -8.25 9.08 5.88
CA LYS A 95 -8.37 9.23 4.43
C LYS A 95 -7.98 7.95 3.73
N ILE A 96 -8.80 7.55 2.76
CA ILE A 96 -8.48 6.50 1.79
C ILE A 96 -8.15 7.18 0.47
N ALA A 97 -6.90 7.09 0.03
CA ALA A 97 -6.39 7.87 -1.08
C ALA A 97 -5.55 7.05 -2.06
N GLU A 98 -5.60 7.44 -3.33
CA GLU A 98 -4.71 6.98 -4.39
C GLU A 98 -3.46 7.85 -4.43
N ASP A 99 -2.28 7.23 -4.44
CA ASP A 99 -1.06 7.92 -4.86
C ASP A 99 -1.00 7.95 -6.40
N ASN A 100 -1.19 9.14 -6.97
CA ASN A 100 -1.12 9.33 -8.42
C ASN A 100 0.27 9.75 -8.93
N GLY A 101 1.29 9.70 -8.06
CA GLY A 101 2.69 10.05 -8.36
C GLY A 101 3.04 11.52 -8.11
N GLY A 102 2.06 12.38 -7.81
CA GLY A 102 2.30 13.77 -7.42
C GLY A 102 1.48 14.23 -6.21
N SER A 103 0.43 13.49 -5.86
CA SER A 103 -0.47 13.81 -4.75
C SER A 103 -1.24 12.58 -4.29
N TYR A 104 -1.65 12.58 -3.02
CA TYR A 104 -2.66 11.68 -2.52
C TYR A 104 -4.05 12.25 -2.82
N VAL A 105 -4.82 11.56 -3.66
CA VAL A 105 -6.19 11.94 -3.98
C VAL A 105 -7.15 11.06 -3.20
N ALA A 106 -7.84 11.65 -2.22
CA ALA A 106 -8.76 10.93 -1.36
C ALA A 106 -10.05 10.57 -2.11
N TYR A 107 -10.41 9.28 -2.07
CA TYR A 107 -11.71 8.77 -2.50
C TYR A 107 -12.72 8.83 -1.35
N TYR A 108 -12.27 8.54 -0.13
CA TYR A 108 -13.12 8.56 1.05
C TYR A 108 -12.42 9.27 2.21
N THR A 109 -13.25 9.88 3.05
CA THR A 109 -12.85 10.38 4.36
C THR A 109 -13.81 9.79 5.39
N PHE A 110 -13.27 9.20 6.45
CA PHE A 110 -14.02 8.61 7.53
C PHE A 110 -13.62 9.24 8.86
N ALA A 111 -14.61 9.45 9.73
CA ALA A 111 -14.37 9.74 11.13
C ALA A 111 -14.56 8.45 11.94
N VAL A 112 -13.53 8.04 12.68
CA VAL A 112 -13.54 6.87 13.56
C VAL A 112 -13.48 7.34 15.00
N ASP A 113 -14.54 7.10 15.77
CA ASP A 113 -14.57 7.49 17.17
C ASP A 113 -13.48 6.75 17.97
N SER A 114 -12.63 7.50 18.68
CA SER A 114 -11.44 6.95 19.35
C SER A 114 -11.72 5.97 20.49
N LYS A 115 -12.94 5.93 21.02
CA LYS A 115 -13.32 5.07 22.15
C LYS A 115 -14.11 3.85 21.70
N THR A 116 -15.08 4.08 20.82
CA THR A 116 -16.05 3.08 20.37
C THR A 116 -15.67 2.43 19.05
N HIS A 117 -14.72 3.01 18.30
CA HIS A 117 -14.37 2.63 16.93
C HIS A 117 -15.57 2.69 15.97
N SER A 118 -16.61 3.47 16.30
CA SER A 118 -17.72 3.71 15.39
C SER A 118 -17.24 4.52 14.19
N ILE A 119 -17.53 4.02 12.99
CA ILE A 119 -17.12 4.63 11.72
C ILE A 119 -18.28 5.42 11.13
N ARG A 120 -17.99 6.65 10.73
CA ARG A 120 -18.90 7.52 9.97
C ARG A 120 -18.21 7.98 8.69
N TYR A 121 -18.97 8.04 7.62
CA TYR A 121 -18.53 8.61 6.35
C TYR A 121 -18.71 10.13 6.40
N TYR A 122 -17.73 10.87 5.89
CA TYR A 122 -17.84 12.31 5.68
C TYR A 122 -18.35 12.60 4.28
N ASP A 123 -19.60 13.04 4.21
CA ASP A 123 -20.23 13.50 2.98
C ASP A 123 -19.75 14.92 2.67
N VAL A 124 -18.86 15.01 1.68
CA VAL A 124 -18.26 16.28 1.23
C VAL A 124 -19.25 17.20 0.52
N VAL A 125 -20.38 16.68 0.02
CA VAL A 125 -21.41 17.48 -0.65
C VAL A 125 -22.29 18.15 0.40
N GLN A 126 -22.63 17.42 1.45
CA GLN A 126 -23.46 17.93 2.55
C GLN A 126 -22.67 18.57 3.69
N ASP A 127 -21.33 18.50 3.65
CA ASP A 127 -20.43 18.89 4.74
C ASP A 127 -20.85 18.28 6.07
N SER A 128 -21.08 16.96 6.08
CA SER A 128 -21.64 16.29 7.25
C SER A 128 -21.13 14.86 7.47
N LEU A 129 -21.19 14.40 8.71
CA LEU A 129 -20.90 13.01 9.07
C LEU A 129 -22.18 12.18 9.08
N VAL A 130 -22.20 11.13 8.26
CA VAL A 130 -23.31 10.16 8.19
C VAL A 130 -22.83 8.79 8.67
N SER A 131 -23.72 8.03 9.30
CA SER A 131 -23.38 6.63 9.65
C SER A 131 -23.19 5.80 8.39
N LEU A 132 -22.35 4.75 8.46
CA LEU A 132 -22.18 3.82 7.32
C LEU A 132 -23.51 3.22 6.86
N SER A 133 -24.44 2.94 7.78
CA SER A 133 -25.77 2.42 7.44
C SER A 133 -26.57 3.41 6.58
N GLN A 134 -26.62 4.68 6.99
CA GLN A 134 -27.31 5.73 6.24
C GLN A 134 -26.68 5.95 4.87
N TRP A 135 -25.35 5.96 4.79
CA TRP A 135 -24.64 6.09 3.52
C TRP A 135 -24.95 4.91 2.59
N ARG A 136 -24.89 3.67 3.09
CA ARG A 136 -25.23 2.46 2.32
C ARG A 136 -26.68 2.41 1.82
N GLN A 137 -27.60 3.09 2.50
CA GLN A 137 -29.01 3.18 2.10
C GLN A 137 -29.26 4.27 1.04
N SER A 138 -28.47 5.34 1.08
CA SER A 138 -28.67 6.53 0.22
C SER A 138 -27.77 6.55 -1.01
N THR A 139 -26.66 5.81 -1.00
CA THR A 139 -25.72 5.73 -2.12
C THR A 139 -25.68 4.32 -2.68
N PRO A 140 -25.91 4.12 -4.00
CA PRO A 140 -25.76 2.82 -4.66
C PRO A 140 -24.40 2.18 -4.41
N ALA A 141 -24.34 0.85 -4.55
CA ALA A 141 -23.13 0.11 -4.29
C ALA A 141 -21.99 0.54 -5.23
N ASP A 142 -22.21 0.63 -6.53
CA ASP A 142 -21.25 1.07 -7.53
C ASP A 142 -20.79 2.53 -7.39
N GLU A 143 -21.59 3.38 -6.74
CA GLU A 143 -21.25 4.79 -6.47
C GLU A 143 -20.51 5.01 -5.14
N ARG A 144 -20.45 4.00 -4.28
CA ARG A 144 -19.76 4.07 -2.98
C ARG A 144 -18.49 3.25 -2.90
#